data_AF-A0AAD7LS09-F1
#
_entry.id   AF-A0AAD7LS09-F1
#
_cell.length_a   1.000
_cell.length_b   1.000
_cell.length_c   1.000
_cell.angle_alpha   90.00
_cell.angle_beta   90.00
_cell.angle_gamma   90.00
#
_symmetry.space_group_name_H-M   'P 1'
#
loop_
_entity.id
_entity.type
_entity.pdbx_description
1 polymer ?
#
loop_
_entity_poly.entity_id
_entity_poly.type
_entity_poly.pdbx_seq_one_letter_code
_entity_poly.pdbx_strand_id
1 'polypeptide(L)'
;MLVTIFSSLMITKRRNLVQIFPERLRKLFDEWEIRTAVLLSITLQCIQILFGDRRKFSTSMKLRIILWLAYLSSDAVATVSLSILSCNAGRHNDDSNDKTFVIMALWAPLLLLHLGGTDTITAYSLEDNELWLRHLLGLAVQVLVATYVVLRAWVSVTLNFLAIPLLVAGTIKYGERIWTLWNVSRSHFRDSLFPHPDAGPNYARYMEEYESKKEEGFNVTLETLIEDPIEGNTNFYPAENQINLKEADILQYANNFFSMFKPLFADLILSFHDVQNSQSFFRNRSYSEAFKVVEVELGFMYDLTYTKAVVVYSLMGVILRIIEFLSTISVLCVFVRVSKDSYMTTDVIITYVLLIGAIIIEIRSVIVLLSSDWAMLWLEKHKNIDTVVDWLHRMISLSNSTG
;
A
#
# COMPACT_ATOMS: atom_id res chain seq x y z
N MET A 1 13.31 3.41 17.28
CA MET A 1 14.47 3.42 18.19
C MET A 1 15.59 2.49 17.75
N LEU A 2 15.35 1.20 17.48
CA LEU A 2 16.42 0.28 17.05
C LEU A 2 17.14 0.72 15.77
N VAL A 3 16.43 1.15 14.72
CA VAL A 3 17.07 1.62 13.47
C VAL A 3 17.90 2.89 13.67
N THR A 4 17.45 3.82 14.51
CA THR A 4 18.15 5.08 14.83
C THR A 4 19.37 4.85 15.71
N ILE A 5 19.27 3.91 16.66
CA ILE A 5 20.41 3.47 17.47
C ILE A 5 21.37 2.66 16.59
N PHE A 6 20.89 1.83 15.66
CA PHE A 6 21.74 1.05 14.78
C PHE A 6 22.43 1.91 13.73
N SER A 7 21.77 2.94 13.19
CA SER A 7 22.39 3.91 12.28
C SER A 7 23.42 4.77 13.01
N SER A 8 23.10 5.29 14.20
CA SER A 8 24.02 6.03 15.07
C SER A 8 25.21 5.18 15.55
N LEU A 9 24.95 3.93 15.97
CA LEU A 9 25.97 2.97 16.42
C LEU A 9 26.82 2.49 15.24
N MET A 10 26.25 2.26 14.06
CA MET A 10 27.02 2.00 12.82
C MET A 10 27.92 3.20 12.52
N ILE A 11 27.41 4.43 12.53
CA ILE A 11 28.22 5.64 12.25
C ILE A 11 29.37 5.82 13.24
N THR A 12 29.13 5.56 14.53
CA THR A 12 30.14 5.75 15.59
C THR A 12 31.15 4.59 15.63
N LYS A 13 30.70 3.34 15.39
CA LYS A 13 31.53 2.14 15.36
C LYS A 13 32.26 1.95 14.00
N ARG A 14 31.78 2.59 12.92
CA ARG A 14 32.41 2.69 11.58
C ARG A 14 33.81 3.31 11.64
N ARG A 15 34.07 4.24 12.56
CA ARG A 15 35.42 4.80 12.74
C ARG A 15 36.40 3.80 13.38
N ASN A 16 35.92 2.86 14.18
CA ASN A 16 36.77 1.92 14.94
C ASN A 16 36.90 0.54 14.29
N LEU A 17 35.83 0.00 13.67
CA LEU A 17 35.88 -1.32 13.00
C LEU A 17 36.69 -1.29 11.70
N VAL A 18 36.65 -0.16 10.99
CA VAL A 18 37.38 0.04 9.73
C VAL A 18 38.90 0.18 9.96
N GLN A 19 39.35 0.46 11.19
CA GLN A 19 40.78 0.49 11.55
C GLN A 19 41.38 -0.91 11.76
N ILE A 20 40.56 -1.96 11.90
CA ILE A 20 41.03 -3.34 12.12
C ILE A 20 41.35 -4.04 10.79
N PHE A 21 40.78 -3.57 9.67
CA PHE A 21 40.94 -4.20 8.36
C PHE A 21 42.18 -3.67 7.61
N PRO A 22 42.88 -4.54 6.84
CA PRO A 22 43.89 -4.12 5.86
C PRO A 22 43.35 -3.06 4.90
N GLU A 23 44.21 -2.13 4.46
CA GLU A 23 43.82 -1.00 3.61
C GLU A 23 43.09 -1.39 2.32
N ARG A 24 43.46 -2.54 1.72
CA ARG A 24 42.79 -3.07 0.52
C ARG A 24 41.32 -3.44 0.79
N LEU A 25 41.03 -4.08 1.93
CA LEU A 25 39.67 -4.45 2.31
C LEU A 25 38.84 -3.22 2.68
N ARG A 26 39.47 -2.20 3.29
CA ARG A 26 38.82 -0.92 3.57
C ARG A 26 38.37 -0.21 2.30
N LYS A 27 39.24 -0.10 1.29
CA LYS A 27 38.88 0.51 0.00
C LYS A 27 37.75 -0.25 -0.70
N LEU A 28 37.82 -1.58 -0.73
CA LEU A 28 36.76 -2.41 -1.31
C LEU A 28 35.43 -2.25 -0.56
N PHE A 29 35.47 -2.22 0.78
CA PHE A 29 34.28 -2.01 1.59
C PHE A 29 33.67 -0.63 1.32
N ASP A 30 34.47 0.44 1.32
CA ASP A 30 34.00 1.80 1.08
C ASP A 30 33.35 1.95 -0.32
N GLU A 31 33.88 1.28 -1.35
CA GLU A 31 33.31 1.28 -2.70
C GLU A 31 32.02 0.46 -2.84
N TRP A 32 31.93 -0.70 -2.18
CA TRP A 32 30.81 -1.63 -2.33
C TRP A 32 29.71 -1.48 -1.29
N GLU A 33 29.94 -0.74 -0.20
CA GLU A 33 28.99 -0.56 0.91
C GLU A 33 27.61 -0.13 0.40
N ILE A 34 27.57 1.01 -0.31
CA ILE A 34 26.31 1.56 -0.85
C ILE A 34 25.75 0.73 -2.00
N ARG A 35 26.60 0.23 -2.89
CA ARG A 35 26.20 -0.59 -4.05
C ARG A 35 25.48 -1.86 -3.59
N THR A 36 26.05 -2.54 -2.59
CA THR A 36 25.48 -3.76 -2.01
C THR A 36 24.19 -3.46 -1.27
N ALA A 37 24.12 -2.37 -0.51
CA ALA A 37 22.92 -2.00 0.24
C ALA A 37 21.72 -1.67 -0.68
N VAL A 38 21.98 -0.96 -1.77
CA VAL A 38 20.97 -0.59 -2.77
C VAL A 38 20.49 -1.82 -3.57
N LEU A 39 21.40 -2.71 -3.95
CA LEU A 39 21.04 -3.99 -4.59
C LEU A 39 20.26 -4.90 -3.63
N LEU A 40 20.66 -4.96 -2.35
CA LEU A 40 19.93 -5.69 -1.33
C LEU A 40 18.51 -5.14 -1.18
N SER A 41 18.34 -3.82 -1.18
CA SER A 41 17.02 -3.18 -1.10
C SER A 41 16.09 -3.69 -2.21
N ILE A 42 16.50 -3.64 -3.48
CA ILE A 42 15.64 -4.11 -4.58
C ILE A 42 15.39 -5.61 -4.53
N THR A 43 16.36 -6.43 -4.11
CA THR A 43 16.12 -7.87 -3.95
C THR A 43 15.07 -8.19 -2.90
N LEU A 44 15.05 -7.46 -1.78
CA LEU A 44 14.02 -7.60 -0.75
C LEU A 44 12.64 -7.22 -1.26
N GLN A 45 12.55 -6.22 -2.14
CA GLN A 45 11.28 -5.85 -2.79
C GLN A 45 10.81 -6.93 -3.76
N CYS A 46 11.71 -7.47 -4.57
CA CYS A 46 11.41 -8.56 -5.49
C CYS A 46 10.89 -9.79 -4.72
N ILE A 47 11.46 -10.12 -3.56
CA ILE A 47 10.97 -11.20 -2.70
C ILE A 47 9.55 -10.90 -2.20
N GLN A 48 9.28 -9.68 -1.73
CA GLN A 48 7.96 -9.29 -1.23
C GLN A 48 6.88 -9.32 -2.32
N ILE A 49 7.16 -8.80 -3.52
CA ILE A 49 6.17 -8.81 -4.62
C ILE A 49 5.89 -10.22 -5.15
N LEU A 50 6.91 -11.10 -5.22
CA LEU A 50 6.74 -12.45 -5.78
C LEU A 50 6.02 -13.40 -4.83
N PHE A 51 6.29 -13.30 -3.52
CA PHE A 51 5.73 -14.21 -2.53
C PHE A 51 4.58 -13.59 -1.72
N GLY A 52 4.37 -12.28 -1.79
CA GLY A 52 3.39 -11.58 -0.98
C GLY A 52 1.96 -12.04 -1.23
N ASP A 53 1.57 -12.18 -2.48
CA ASP A 53 0.22 -12.65 -2.84
C ASP A 53 -0.02 -14.09 -2.41
N ARG A 54 1.04 -14.92 -2.44
CA ARG A 54 0.96 -16.32 -2.03
C ARG A 54 0.64 -16.46 -0.54
N ARG A 55 0.85 -15.43 0.28
CA ARG A 55 0.47 -15.41 1.69
C ARG A 55 -1.05 -15.55 1.88
N LYS A 56 -1.86 -15.02 0.96
CA LYS A 56 -3.33 -15.10 1.03
C LYS A 56 -3.82 -16.55 0.97
N PHE A 57 -3.13 -17.41 0.22
CA PHE A 57 -3.56 -18.79 -0.05
C PHE A 57 -2.68 -19.89 0.57
N SER A 58 -1.52 -19.53 1.15
CA SER A 58 -0.55 -20.51 1.66
C SER A 58 -0.36 -20.43 3.17
N THR A 59 -0.44 -21.58 3.83
CA THR A 59 -0.16 -21.75 5.26
C THR A 59 1.30 -22.15 5.56
N SER A 60 2.18 -22.13 4.54
CA SER A 60 3.54 -22.67 4.70
C SER A 60 4.43 -21.81 5.60
N MET A 61 5.05 -22.45 6.61
CA MET A 61 5.91 -21.77 7.58
C MET A 61 7.13 -21.11 6.93
N LYS A 62 7.71 -21.76 5.90
CA LYS A 62 8.88 -21.24 5.19
C LYS A 62 8.60 -19.92 4.50
N LEU A 63 7.47 -19.81 3.76
CA LEU A 63 7.09 -18.56 3.11
C LEU A 63 6.87 -17.46 4.14
N ARG A 64 6.20 -17.77 5.26
CA ARG A 64 5.95 -16.83 6.35
C ARG A 64 7.24 -16.26 6.95
N ILE A 65 8.22 -17.11 7.25
CA ILE A 65 9.52 -16.66 7.79
C ILE A 65 10.28 -15.78 6.78
N ILE A 66 10.33 -16.20 5.50
CA ILE A 66 11.04 -15.45 4.45
C ILE A 66 10.40 -14.07 4.26
N LEU A 67 9.07 -14.01 4.13
CA LEU A 67 8.33 -12.76 3.96
C LEU A 67 8.47 -11.85 5.18
N TRP A 68 8.37 -12.40 6.39
CA TRP A 68 8.55 -11.65 7.63
C TRP A 68 9.93 -11.00 7.71
N LEU A 69 10.98 -11.77 7.42
CA LEU A 69 12.35 -11.26 7.45
C LEU A 69 12.55 -10.20 6.36
N ALA A 70 12.02 -10.43 5.16
CA ALA A 70 12.13 -9.50 4.05
C ALA A 70 11.42 -8.18 4.34
N TYR A 71 10.19 -8.24 4.86
CA TYR A 71 9.39 -7.09 5.26
C TYR A 71 10.10 -6.26 6.34
N LEU A 72 10.57 -6.90 7.41
CA LEU A 72 11.25 -6.21 8.51
C LEU A 72 12.58 -5.56 8.07
N SER A 73 13.28 -6.22 7.13
CA SER A 73 14.58 -5.75 6.65
C SER A 73 14.46 -4.63 5.61
N SER A 74 13.39 -4.63 4.80
CA SER A 74 13.23 -3.74 3.64
C SER A 74 13.36 -2.26 4.01
N ASP A 75 12.55 -1.81 4.98
CA ASP A 75 12.54 -0.40 5.41
C ASP A 75 13.87 0.00 6.09
N ALA A 76 14.47 -0.93 6.83
CA ALA A 76 15.75 -0.71 7.49
C ALA A 76 16.90 -0.57 6.48
N VAL A 77 16.99 -1.46 5.49
CA VAL A 77 18.01 -1.43 4.45
C VAL A 77 17.90 -0.16 3.60
N ALA A 78 16.68 0.24 3.21
CA ALA A 78 16.48 1.47 2.45
C ALA A 78 16.88 2.71 3.25
N THR A 79 16.49 2.78 4.53
CA THR A 79 16.87 3.89 5.44
C THR A 79 18.38 3.96 5.65
N VAL A 80 19.05 2.82 5.88
CA VAL A 80 20.51 2.77 6.06
C VAL A 80 21.22 3.19 4.76
N SER A 81 20.73 2.74 3.61
CA SER A 81 21.28 3.14 2.30
C SER A 81 21.19 4.65 2.08
N LEU A 82 20.04 5.26 2.38
CA LEU A 82 19.85 6.72 2.33
C LEU A 82 20.79 7.45 3.31
N SER A 83 20.97 6.91 4.52
CA SER A 83 21.89 7.49 5.50
C SER A 83 23.34 7.44 5.04
N ILE A 84 23.78 6.35 4.41
CA ILE A 84 25.14 6.22 3.85
C ILE A 84 25.33 7.22 2.71
N LEU A 85 24.34 7.33 1.82
CA LEU A 85 24.38 8.26 0.69
C LEU A 85 24.45 9.72 1.15
N SER A 86 23.69 10.10 2.17
CA SER A 86 23.76 11.42 2.81
C SER A 86 25.10 11.70 3.47
N CYS A 87 25.70 10.70 4.13
CA CYS A 87 27.05 10.84 4.69
C CYS A 87 28.11 11.04 3.60
N ASN A 88 28.01 10.31 2.48
CA ASN A 88 28.92 10.46 1.36
C ASN A 88 28.74 11.83 0.68
N ALA A 89 27.50 12.34 0.61
CA ALA A 89 27.19 13.68 0.12
C ALA A 89 27.89 14.80 0.91
N GLY A 90 28.01 14.63 2.24
CA GLY A 90 28.67 15.59 3.12
C GLY A 90 30.20 15.54 3.10
N ARG A 91 30.80 14.42 2.66
CA ARG A 91 32.26 14.24 2.59
C ARG A 91 32.89 14.84 1.32
N HIS A 92 32.14 14.87 0.22
CA HIS A 92 32.57 15.53 -1.01
C HIS A 92 32.38 17.05 -0.88
N ASN A 93 33.35 17.74 -0.29
CA ASN A 93 33.31 19.20 -0.15
C ASN A 93 34.35 19.98 -0.99
N ASP A 94 35.33 19.34 -1.63
CA ASP A 94 36.46 20.10 -2.22
C ASP A 94 36.84 19.81 -3.68
N ASP A 95 36.28 18.80 -4.37
CA ASP A 95 36.60 18.58 -5.79
C ASP A 95 35.36 18.64 -6.69
N SER A 96 35.35 19.66 -7.55
CA SER A 96 34.29 20.10 -8.45
C SER A 96 33.97 19.14 -9.60
N ASN A 97 34.35 17.86 -9.52
CA ASN A 97 34.24 16.93 -10.63
C ASN A 97 33.82 15.50 -10.25
N ASP A 98 33.12 15.33 -9.11
CA ASP A 98 32.68 13.99 -8.70
C ASP A 98 31.38 13.58 -9.40
N LYS A 99 31.49 13.36 -10.72
CA LYS A 99 30.42 12.86 -11.59
C LYS A 99 29.87 11.51 -11.08
N THR A 100 30.66 10.75 -10.34
CA THR A 100 30.25 9.49 -9.69
C THR A 100 29.10 9.74 -8.71
N PHE A 101 29.22 10.77 -7.85
CA PHE A 101 28.18 11.12 -6.88
C PHE A 101 26.86 11.56 -7.55
N VAL A 102 26.92 12.17 -8.74
CA VAL A 102 25.73 12.58 -9.51
C VAL A 102 24.84 11.39 -9.88
N ILE A 103 25.40 10.26 -10.33
CA ILE A 103 24.60 9.06 -10.61
C ILE A 103 24.07 8.44 -9.33
N MET A 104 24.91 8.35 -8.29
CA MET A 104 24.50 7.76 -7.02
C MET A 104 23.39 8.57 -6.34
N ALA A 105 23.31 9.87 -6.58
CA ALA A 105 22.22 10.71 -6.11
C ALA A 105 20.85 10.31 -6.67
N LEU A 106 20.78 9.69 -7.86
CA LEU A 106 19.53 9.10 -8.39
C LEU A 106 19.05 7.90 -7.58
N TRP A 107 19.93 7.26 -6.80
CA TRP A 107 19.54 6.16 -5.95
C TRP A 107 18.77 6.63 -4.71
N ALA A 108 18.95 7.87 -4.25
CA ALA A 108 18.18 8.39 -3.11
C ALA A 108 16.66 8.42 -3.39
N PRO A 109 16.20 9.05 -4.49
CA PRO A 109 14.79 9.00 -4.88
C PRO A 109 14.27 7.58 -5.14
N LEU A 110 15.10 6.69 -5.71
CA LEU A 110 14.71 5.29 -5.93
C LEU A 110 14.58 4.51 -4.62
N LEU A 111 15.45 4.75 -3.63
CA LEU A 111 15.30 4.19 -2.29
C LEU A 111 14.06 4.75 -1.57
N LEU A 112 13.68 6.00 -1.84
CA LEU A 112 12.42 6.57 -1.36
C LEU A 112 11.22 5.86 -1.98
N LEU A 113 11.25 5.59 -3.29
CA LEU A 113 10.27 4.73 -3.97
C LEU A 113 10.21 3.34 -3.31
N HIS A 114 11.36 2.80 -2.90
CA HIS A 114 11.41 1.51 -2.23
C HIS A 114 10.77 1.54 -0.82
N LEU A 115 10.96 2.61 -0.06
CA LEU A 115 10.32 2.80 1.26
C LEU A 115 8.79 2.87 1.17
N GLY A 116 8.24 3.24 0.01
CA GLY A 116 6.81 3.15 -0.27
C GLY A 116 6.25 1.72 -0.27
N GLY A 117 7.09 0.69 -0.22
CA GLY A 117 6.70 -0.70 -0.08
C GLY A 117 6.04 -1.29 -1.33
N THR A 118 5.93 -2.61 -1.35
CA THR A 118 5.17 -3.35 -2.36
C THR A 118 3.68 -3.30 -2.08
N ASP A 119 2.84 -3.35 -3.10
CA ASP A 119 1.39 -3.17 -2.93
C ASP A 119 0.69 -4.41 -2.37
N THR A 120 1.37 -5.55 -2.45
CA THR A 120 0.90 -6.87 -2.00
C THR A 120 1.05 -7.08 -0.50
N ILE A 121 1.94 -6.32 0.15
CA ILE A 121 2.15 -6.34 1.60
C ILE A 121 2.41 -4.91 2.07
N THR A 122 1.38 -4.25 2.56
CA THR A 122 1.46 -2.94 3.23
C THR A 122 1.76 -3.11 4.72
N ALA A 123 1.11 -4.09 5.34
CA ALA A 123 1.22 -4.42 6.76
C ALA A 123 1.42 -5.92 6.92
N TYR A 124 2.27 -6.32 7.88
CA TYR A 124 2.46 -7.74 8.17
C TYR A 124 1.49 -8.23 9.25
N SER A 125 1.20 -7.42 10.26
CA SER A 125 0.16 -7.65 11.26
C SER A 125 -0.79 -6.45 11.35
N LEU A 126 -1.96 -6.62 11.96
CA LEU A 126 -2.93 -5.52 12.10
C LEU A 126 -2.39 -4.38 12.95
N GLU A 127 -1.51 -4.66 13.91
CA GLU A 127 -0.86 -3.68 14.77
C GLU A 127 0.07 -2.74 13.99
N ASP A 128 0.60 -3.17 12.84
CA ASP A 128 1.42 -2.31 11.98
C ASP A 128 0.59 -1.14 11.40
N ASN A 129 -0.72 -1.33 11.22
CA ASN A 129 -1.63 -0.27 10.71
C ASN A 129 -1.75 0.90 11.70
N GLU A 130 -1.66 0.64 13.01
CA GLU A 130 -1.70 1.68 14.05
C GLU A 130 -0.45 2.58 14.04
N LEU A 131 0.66 2.09 13.48
CA LEU A 131 1.93 2.80 13.44
C LEU A 131 2.03 3.82 12.28
N TRP A 132 0.93 4.15 11.61
CA TRP A 132 0.90 5.07 10.46
C TRP A 132 1.56 6.42 10.76
N LEU A 133 1.41 6.97 11.97
CA LEU A 133 2.02 8.26 12.36
C LEU A 133 3.55 8.17 12.39
N ARG A 134 4.10 7.01 12.78
CA ARG A 134 5.54 6.73 12.71
C ARG A 134 6.01 6.66 11.26
N HIS A 135 5.23 6.05 10.38
CA HIS A 135 5.53 6.04 8.95
C HIS A 135 5.44 7.43 8.34
N LEU A 136 4.51 8.29 8.78
CA LEU A 136 4.41 9.69 8.36
C LEU A 136 5.65 10.51 8.75
N LEU A 137 6.08 10.40 10.02
CA LEU A 137 7.33 11.03 10.45
C LEU A 137 8.53 10.48 9.66
N GLY A 138 8.54 9.17 9.39
CA GLY A 138 9.51 8.51 8.55
C GLY A 138 9.58 9.12 7.15
N LEU A 139 8.44 9.27 6.47
CA LEU A 139 8.34 9.92 5.17
C LEU A 139 8.95 11.32 5.21
N ALA A 140 8.54 12.17 6.15
CA ALA A 140 9.06 13.53 6.24
C ALA A 140 10.60 13.56 6.34
N VAL A 141 11.18 12.73 7.22
CA VAL A 141 12.64 12.65 7.38
C VAL A 141 13.32 12.12 6.12
N GLN A 142 12.80 11.04 5.51
CA GLN A 142 13.41 10.41 4.35
C GLN A 142 13.34 11.30 3.10
N VAL A 143 12.26 12.06 2.91
CA VAL A 143 12.11 13.05 1.84
C VAL A 143 13.12 14.18 2.01
N LEU A 144 13.28 14.68 3.24
CA LEU A 144 14.29 15.70 3.53
C LEU A 144 15.70 15.20 3.24
N VAL A 145 16.03 13.98 3.65
CA VAL A 145 17.34 13.36 3.38
C VAL A 145 17.57 13.15 1.89
N ALA A 146 16.60 12.58 1.17
CA ALA A 146 16.71 12.36 -0.27
C ALA A 146 16.84 13.69 -1.04
N THR A 147 16.07 14.71 -0.65
CA THR A 147 16.17 16.06 -1.20
C THR A 147 17.55 16.67 -0.94
N TYR A 148 18.09 16.53 0.28
CA TYR A 148 19.44 16.99 0.62
C TYR A 148 20.51 16.34 -0.27
N VAL A 149 20.45 15.03 -0.48
CA VAL A 149 21.39 14.32 -1.38
C VAL A 149 21.30 14.87 -2.80
N VAL A 150 20.09 15.05 -3.33
CA VAL A 150 19.87 15.56 -4.70
C VAL A 150 20.36 17.01 -4.84
N LEU A 151 20.11 17.87 -3.84
CA LEU A 151 20.59 19.25 -3.83
C LEU A 151 22.12 19.32 -3.77
N ARG A 152 22.77 18.43 -3.02
CA ARG A 152 24.23 18.33 -2.96
C ARG A 152 24.85 17.87 -4.29
N ALA A 153 24.16 17.03 -5.04
CA ALA A 153 24.60 16.57 -6.36
C ALA A 153 24.31 17.58 -7.49
N TRP A 154 23.70 18.73 -7.18
CA TRP A 154 23.13 19.64 -8.16
C TRP A 154 24.19 20.48 -8.91
N VAL A 155 24.80 19.89 -9.94
CA VAL A 155 25.79 20.52 -10.84
C VAL A 155 25.19 20.78 -12.24
N SER A 156 23.90 21.13 -12.32
CA SER A 156 23.20 21.51 -13.59
C SER A 156 23.38 20.56 -14.80
N VAL A 157 23.66 19.28 -14.58
CA VAL A 157 23.71 18.22 -15.61
C VAL A 157 22.30 17.68 -15.88
N THR A 158 22.02 17.25 -17.11
CA THR A 158 20.74 16.60 -17.51
C THR A 158 20.30 15.47 -16.56
N LEU A 159 21.25 14.72 -15.99
CA LEU A 159 20.95 13.65 -15.02
C LEU A 159 20.30 14.16 -13.73
N ASN A 160 20.62 15.36 -13.26
CA ASN A 160 20.04 15.89 -12.01
C ASN A 160 18.54 16.16 -12.16
N PHE A 161 18.10 16.55 -13.35
CA PHE A 161 16.68 16.72 -13.64
C PHE A 161 15.90 15.40 -13.57
N LEU A 162 16.56 14.24 -13.73
CA LEU A 162 15.93 12.93 -13.56
C LEU A 162 15.59 12.62 -12.09
N ALA A 163 16.25 13.27 -11.14
CA ALA A 163 15.97 13.08 -9.72
C ALA A 163 14.61 13.68 -9.32
N ILE A 164 14.15 14.77 -9.96
CA ILE A 164 12.88 15.42 -9.64
C ILE A 164 11.68 14.48 -9.83
N PRO A 165 11.43 13.91 -11.03
CA PRO A 165 10.27 13.04 -11.24
C PRO A 165 10.35 11.79 -10.34
N LEU A 166 11.54 11.26 -10.07
CA LEU A 166 11.72 10.15 -9.12
C LEU A 166 11.42 10.55 -7.67
N LEU A 167 11.79 11.77 -7.24
CA LEU A 167 11.47 12.25 -5.90
C LEU A 167 9.96 12.36 -5.72
N VAL A 168 9.27 12.93 -6.72
CA VAL A 168 7.81 13.04 -6.74
C VAL A 168 7.15 11.66 -6.72
N ALA A 169 7.61 10.73 -7.55
CA ALA A 169 7.09 9.36 -7.53
C ALA A 169 7.35 8.66 -6.20
N GLY A 170 8.55 8.84 -5.61
CA GLY A 170 8.90 8.27 -4.32
C GLY A 170 8.07 8.83 -3.16
N THR A 171 7.79 10.14 -3.16
CA THR A 171 6.89 10.75 -2.17
C THR A 171 5.46 10.27 -2.31
N ILE A 172 4.95 10.16 -3.54
CA ILE A 172 3.60 9.66 -3.79
C ILE A 172 3.49 8.22 -3.26
N LYS A 173 4.39 7.32 -3.67
CA LYS A 173 4.30 5.89 -3.32
C LYS A 173 4.37 5.63 -1.82
N TYR A 174 5.18 6.40 -1.11
CA TYR A 174 5.28 6.31 0.35
C TYR A 174 4.09 7.01 1.03
N GLY A 175 3.57 8.09 0.46
CA GLY A 175 2.29 8.68 0.85
C GLY A 175 1.13 7.70 0.73
N GLU A 176 1.02 6.95 -0.37
CA GLU A 176 0.00 5.92 -0.57
C GLU A 176 0.05 4.84 0.52
N ARG A 177 1.25 4.38 0.88
CA ARG A 177 1.42 3.43 2.00
C ARG A 177 0.85 4.02 3.29
N ILE A 178 1.17 5.26 3.63
CA ILE A 178 0.63 5.90 4.85
C ILE A 178 -0.88 6.04 4.78
N TRP A 179 -1.42 6.44 3.63
CA TRP A 179 -2.86 6.55 3.42
C TRP A 179 -3.56 5.21 3.64
N THR A 180 -3.02 4.11 3.11
CA THR A 180 -3.56 2.77 3.34
C THR A 180 -3.52 2.37 4.81
N LEU A 181 -2.39 2.58 5.51
CA LEU A 181 -2.27 2.26 6.93
C LEU A 181 -3.25 3.09 7.78
N TRP A 182 -3.40 4.38 7.47
CA TRP A 182 -4.33 5.28 8.16
C TRP A 182 -5.79 4.85 7.96
N ASN A 183 -6.21 4.55 6.73
CA ASN A 183 -7.58 4.12 6.44
C ASN A 183 -7.98 2.84 7.20
N VAL A 184 -7.01 1.97 7.47
CA VAL A 184 -7.20 0.66 8.10
C VAL A 184 -6.95 0.71 9.61
N SER A 185 -6.39 1.80 10.14
CA SER A 185 -6.22 1.99 11.59
C SER A 185 -7.57 1.86 12.31
N ARG A 186 -7.58 1.22 13.48
CA ARG A 186 -8.79 0.78 14.18
C ARG A 186 -9.78 1.91 14.42
N SER A 187 -9.31 3.09 14.83
CA SER A 187 -10.19 4.25 15.03
C SER A 187 -10.82 4.70 13.73
N HIS A 188 -10.01 4.96 12.70
CA HIS A 188 -10.51 5.44 11.41
C HIS A 188 -11.38 4.41 10.69
N PHE A 189 -10.97 3.14 10.72
CA PHE A 189 -11.72 2.03 10.17
C PHE A 189 -13.08 1.91 10.85
N ARG A 190 -13.13 1.95 12.19
CA ARG A 190 -14.38 1.90 12.96
C ARG A 190 -15.26 3.12 12.70
N ASP A 191 -14.70 4.32 12.65
CA ASP A 191 -15.45 5.54 12.35
C ASP A 191 -16.03 5.53 10.93
N SER A 192 -15.32 4.94 9.96
CA SER A 192 -15.78 4.80 8.58
C SER A 192 -16.98 3.87 8.39
N LEU A 193 -17.29 3.05 9.40
CA LEU A 193 -18.38 2.08 9.36
C LEU A 193 -19.68 2.64 9.93
N PHE A 194 -19.62 3.73 10.70
CA PHE A 194 -20.83 4.38 11.17
C PHE A 194 -21.41 5.27 10.06
N PRO A 195 -22.72 5.15 9.76
CA PRO A 195 -23.38 6.18 8.97
C PRO A 195 -23.28 7.52 9.72
N HIS A 196 -23.39 8.64 8.98
CA HIS A 196 -23.55 9.93 9.64
C HIS A 196 -24.71 9.85 10.65
N PRO A 197 -24.56 10.42 11.86
CA PRO A 197 -25.60 10.35 12.88
C PRO A 197 -26.92 10.84 12.30
N ASP A 198 -27.84 9.91 12.03
CA ASP A 198 -29.21 10.20 11.64
C ASP A 198 -30.08 9.78 12.81
N ALA A 199 -30.71 10.76 13.44
CA ALA A 199 -31.63 10.50 14.54
C ALA A 199 -32.90 9.78 14.06
N GLY A 200 -33.10 9.69 12.73
CA GLY A 200 -34.22 9.05 12.10
C GLY A 200 -35.46 9.95 12.09
N PRO A 201 -36.43 9.68 11.20
CA PRO A 201 -37.62 10.51 11.03
C PRO A 201 -38.50 10.58 12.29
N ASN A 202 -38.46 9.57 13.15
CA ASN A 202 -39.22 9.56 14.41
C ASN A 202 -38.66 10.52 15.44
N TYR A 203 -37.33 10.57 15.62
CA TYR A 203 -36.71 11.56 16.52
C TYR A 203 -36.88 12.97 15.96
N ALA A 204 -36.67 13.16 14.66
CA ALA A 204 -36.87 14.47 14.01
C ALA A 204 -38.29 15.00 14.25
N ARG A 205 -39.32 14.16 14.02
CA ARG A 205 -40.73 14.51 14.27
C ARG A 205 -41.02 14.75 15.75
N TYR A 206 -40.46 13.94 16.65
CA TYR A 206 -40.59 14.15 18.09
C TYR A 206 -39.98 15.50 18.53
N MET A 207 -38.81 15.85 17.99
CA MET A 207 -38.15 17.12 18.28
C MET A 207 -38.89 18.32 17.70
N GLU A 208 -39.44 18.21 16.49
CA GLU A 208 -40.33 19.25 15.92
C GLU A 208 -41.56 19.47 16.81
N GLU A 209 -42.20 18.41 17.29
CA GLU A 209 -43.36 18.51 18.17
C GLU A 209 -42.99 19.10 19.55
N TYR A 210 -41.83 18.71 20.08
CA TYR A 210 -41.29 19.28 21.32
C TYR A 210 -41.03 20.78 21.19
N GLU A 211 -40.36 21.22 20.12
CA GLU A 211 -40.07 22.64 19.88
C GLU A 211 -41.36 23.45 19.70
N SER A 212 -42.31 22.95 18.91
CA SER A 212 -43.62 23.59 18.72
C SER A 212 -44.38 23.79 20.05
N LYS A 213 -44.46 22.75 20.89
CA LYS A 213 -45.14 22.86 22.21
C LYS A 213 -44.43 23.82 23.16
N LYS A 214 -43.10 23.91 23.08
CA LYS A 214 -42.32 24.86 23.87
C LYS A 214 -42.56 26.31 23.41
N GLU A 215 -42.63 26.55 22.11
CA GLU A 215 -42.93 27.87 21.53
C GLU A 215 -44.36 28.34 21.85
N GLU A 216 -45.31 27.41 21.93
CA GLU A 216 -46.69 27.67 22.36
C GLU A 216 -46.81 27.94 23.88
N GLY A 217 -45.73 27.84 24.64
CA GLY A 217 -45.67 28.17 26.07
C GLY A 217 -46.06 27.02 27.01
N PHE A 218 -46.15 25.78 26.51
CA PHE A 218 -46.37 24.61 27.36
C PHE A 218 -45.11 24.24 28.15
N ASN A 219 -45.28 23.75 29.38
CA ASN A 219 -44.19 23.19 30.17
C ASN A 219 -43.92 21.75 29.73
N VAL A 220 -43.05 21.57 28.73
CA VAL A 220 -42.67 20.27 28.18
C VAL A 220 -41.46 19.70 28.92
N THR A 221 -41.58 18.45 29.39
CA THR A 221 -40.49 17.69 30.02
C THR A 221 -40.07 16.54 29.11
N LEU A 222 -38.76 16.32 28.98
CA LEU A 222 -38.20 15.28 28.14
C LEU A 222 -38.20 13.97 28.92
N GLU A 223 -39.07 13.04 28.54
CA GLU A 223 -39.10 11.69 29.09
C GLU A 223 -38.39 10.75 28.14
N THR A 224 -37.51 9.89 28.67
CA THR A 224 -36.77 8.91 27.86
C THR A 224 -37.69 7.74 27.54
N LEU A 225 -38.32 7.80 26.37
CA LEU A 225 -39.02 6.65 25.82
C LEU A 225 -37.98 5.65 25.29
N ILE A 226 -37.85 4.52 25.99
CA ILE A 226 -37.21 3.32 25.43
C ILE A 226 -38.27 2.69 24.53
N GLU A 227 -38.36 3.14 23.29
CA GLU A 227 -39.07 2.38 22.27
C GLU A 227 -38.17 1.24 21.80
N ASP A 228 -38.67 0.00 21.89
CA ASP A 228 -38.04 -1.15 21.24
C ASP A 228 -37.92 -0.85 19.74
N PRO A 229 -36.81 -1.24 19.06
CA PRO A 229 -36.58 -0.86 17.67
C PRO A 229 -37.69 -1.41 16.79
N ILE A 230 -38.52 -0.51 16.23
CA ILE A 230 -39.49 -0.87 15.20
C ILE A 230 -38.71 -1.23 13.94
N GLU A 231 -39.00 -2.43 13.44
CA GLU A 231 -38.43 -3.06 12.25
C GLU A 231 -38.31 -2.09 11.07
N GLY A 232 -37.08 -1.63 10.84
CA GLY A 232 -36.69 -0.93 9.64
C GLY A 232 -36.73 -1.89 8.46
N ASN A 233 -37.81 -1.81 7.69
CA ASN A 233 -38.02 -2.52 6.44
C ASN A 233 -36.95 -2.12 5.40
N THR A 234 -35.81 -2.80 5.41
CA THR A 234 -34.88 -2.82 4.28
C THR A 234 -35.11 -4.13 3.52
N ASN A 235 -36.02 -4.08 2.55
CA ASN A 235 -36.27 -5.19 1.65
C ASN A 235 -35.08 -5.46 0.70
N PHE A 236 -35.04 -6.71 0.23
CA PHE A 236 -34.31 -7.34 -0.90
C PHE A 236 -32.94 -7.96 -0.59
N TYR A 237 -32.71 -9.28 -0.76
CA TYR A 237 -33.13 -10.17 -1.86
C TYR A 237 -33.79 -11.49 -1.37
N PRO A 238 -34.74 -12.06 -2.14
CA PRO A 238 -35.13 -13.46 -1.96
C PRO A 238 -33.92 -14.35 -2.28
N ALA A 239 -33.73 -15.40 -1.50
CA ALA A 239 -32.90 -16.53 -1.90
C ALA A 239 -33.46 -17.08 -3.23
N GLU A 240 -32.96 -16.59 -4.36
CA GLU A 240 -33.33 -17.14 -5.65
C GLU A 240 -32.73 -18.56 -5.70
N ASN A 241 -33.62 -19.55 -5.83
CA ASN A 241 -33.31 -20.98 -5.87
C ASN A 241 -32.55 -21.37 -7.15
N GLN A 242 -31.46 -20.69 -7.48
CA GLN A 242 -30.54 -21.13 -8.52
C GLN A 242 -29.69 -22.26 -7.94
N ILE A 243 -29.85 -23.47 -8.48
CA ILE A 243 -29.22 -24.70 -7.97
C ILE A 243 -27.69 -24.73 -8.24
N ASN A 244 -27.14 -23.75 -8.95
CA ASN A 244 -25.71 -23.54 -9.13
C ASN A 244 -25.41 -22.05 -9.32
N LEU A 245 -24.61 -21.47 -8.42
CA LEU A 245 -24.11 -20.10 -8.59
C LEU A 245 -23.01 -20.06 -9.66
N LYS A 246 -23.10 -19.11 -10.61
CA LYS A 246 -21.94 -18.77 -11.45
C LYS A 246 -20.94 -17.98 -10.61
N GLU A 247 -19.68 -17.91 -11.06
CA GLU A 247 -18.64 -17.20 -10.30
C GLU A 247 -18.95 -15.71 -10.08
N ALA A 248 -19.62 -15.07 -11.04
CA ALA A 248 -20.09 -13.70 -10.89
C ALA A 248 -21.13 -13.56 -9.76
N ASP A 249 -22.05 -14.52 -9.63
CA ASP A 249 -23.09 -14.49 -8.59
C ASP A 249 -22.44 -14.66 -7.21
N ILE A 250 -21.46 -15.57 -7.08
CA ILE A 250 -20.69 -15.78 -5.85
C ILE A 250 -20.00 -14.49 -5.41
N LEU A 251 -19.37 -13.79 -6.36
CA LEU A 251 -18.67 -12.54 -6.11
C LEU A 251 -19.62 -11.45 -5.62
N GLN A 252 -20.82 -11.34 -6.21
CA GLN A 252 -21.85 -10.40 -5.80
C GLN A 252 -22.39 -10.70 -4.40
N TYR A 253 -22.71 -11.96 -4.10
CA TYR A 253 -23.12 -12.37 -2.75
C TYR A 253 -22.03 -12.09 -1.72
N ALA A 254 -20.77 -12.44 -2.02
CA ALA A 254 -19.64 -12.17 -1.14
C ALA A 254 -19.44 -10.68 -0.90
N ASN A 255 -19.58 -9.82 -1.90
CA ASN A 255 -19.51 -8.36 -1.71
C ASN A 255 -20.62 -7.83 -0.80
N ASN A 256 -21.83 -8.38 -0.93
CA ASN A 256 -22.96 -7.99 -0.07
C ASN A 256 -22.72 -8.45 1.38
N PHE A 257 -22.34 -9.71 1.59
CA PHE A 257 -22.04 -10.21 2.93
C PHE A 257 -20.79 -9.56 3.53
N PHE A 258 -19.82 -9.16 2.72
CA PHE A 258 -18.64 -8.43 3.18
C PHE A 258 -19.02 -7.14 3.92
N SER A 259 -20.06 -6.42 3.47
CA SER A 259 -20.54 -5.21 4.16
C SER A 259 -21.05 -5.49 5.58
N MET A 260 -21.61 -6.68 5.80
CA MET A 260 -22.09 -7.18 7.08
C MET A 260 -20.97 -7.76 7.94
N PHE A 261 -20.00 -8.45 7.33
CA PHE A 261 -18.88 -9.09 7.99
C PHE A 261 -17.81 -8.08 8.46
N LYS A 262 -17.54 -7.05 7.66
CA LYS A 262 -16.49 -6.04 7.89
C LYS A 262 -16.58 -5.35 9.28
N PRO A 263 -17.77 -4.95 9.79
CA PRO A 263 -17.93 -4.41 11.15
C PRO A 263 -17.40 -5.28 12.30
N LEU A 264 -17.42 -6.61 12.15
CA LEU A 264 -16.93 -7.52 13.20
C LEU A 264 -15.45 -7.30 13.51
N PHE A 265 -14.64 -6.89 12.53
CA PHE A 265 -13.21 -6.57 12.71
C PHE A 265 -12.99 -5.24 13.45
N ALA A 266 -14.03 -4.42 13.59
CA ALA A 266 -14.00 -3.17 14.35
C ALA A 266 -14.61 -3.33 15.76
N ASP A 267 -14.80 -4.58 16.22
CA ASP A 267 -15.48 -4.90 17.47
C ASP A 267 -16.91 -4.31 17.54
N LEU A 268 -17.63 -4.34 16.41
CA LEU A 268 -19.04 -3.98 16.30
C LEU A 268 -19.90 -5.24 16.30
N ILE A 269 -21.15 -5.11 16.75
CA ILE A 269 -22.13 -6.19 16.76
C ILE A 269 -22.96 -6.19 15.48
N LEU A 270 -23.36 -7.38 15.03
CA LEU A 270 -24.30 -7.54 13.92
C LEU A 270 -25.70 -7.14 14.37
N SER A 271 -26.49 -6.58 13.45
CA SER A 271 -27.92 -6.41 13.70
C SER A 271 -28.65 -7.76 13.68
N PHE A 272 -29.83 -7.81 14.29
CA PHE A 272 -30.67 -9.01 14.24
C PHE A 272 -31.03 -9.39 12.79
N HIS A 273 -31.28 -8.39 11.94
CA HIS A 273 -31.61 -8.58 10.53
C HIS A 273 -30.42 -9.17 9.75
N ASP A 274 -29.20 -8.68 10.00
CA ASP A 274 -27.97 -9.19 9.41
C ASP A 274 -27.80 -10.70 9.68
N VAL A 275 -27.98 -11.09 10.95
CA VAL A 275 -27.87 -12.49 11.38
C VAL A 275 -28.92 -13.36 10.69
N GLN A 276 -30.17 -12.91 10.61
CA GLN A 276 -31.24 -13.65 9.94
C GLN A 276 -30.97 -13.83 8.45
N ASN A 277 -30.55 -12.77 7.76
CA ASN A 277 -30.25 -12.80 6.33
C ASN A 277 -29.10 -13.76 6.01
N SER A 278 -27.99 -13.65 6.75
CA SER A 278 -26.85 -14.56 6.63
C SER A 278 -27.26 -16.02 6.86
N GLN A 279 -28.00 -16.31 7.94
CA GLN A 279 -28.45 -17.67 8.23
C GLN A 279 -29.37 -18.23 7.16
N SER A 280 -30.30 -17.44 6.62
CA SER A 280 -31.22 -17.88 5.58
C SER A 280 -30.50 -18.28 4.30
N PHE A 281 -29.46 -17.53 3.92
CA PHE A 281 -28.61 -17.85 2.77
C PHE A 281 -27.83 -19.14 2.98
N PHE A 282 -27.08 -19.24 4.09
CA PHE A 282 -26.21 -20.39 4.33
C PHE A 282 -26.96 -21.70 4.59
N ARG A 283 -28.17 -21.65 5.17
CA ARG A 283 -29.00 -22.85 5.38
C ARG A 283 -29.53 -23.46 4.09
N ASN A 284 -29.73 -22.64 3.07
CA ASN A 284 -30.32 -23.05 1.79
C ASN A 284 -29.28 -23.38 0.72
N ARG A 285 -27.99 -23.41 1.07
CA ARG A 285 -26.87 -23.60 0.13
C ARG A 285 -26.06 -24.84 0.44
N SER A 286 -25.39 -25.35 -0.59
CA SER A 286 -24.42 -26.42 -0.40
C SER A 286 -23.21 -25.93 0.40
N TYR A 287 -22.56 -26.82 1.15
CA TYR A 287 -21.35 -26.45 1.90
C TYR A 287 -20.26 -25.91 0.98
N SER A 288 -20.15 -26.42 -0.25
CA SER A 288 -19.14 -25.97 -1.22
C SER A 288 -19.35 -24.53 -1.66
N GLU A 289 -20.59 -24.14 -1.97
CA GLU A 289 -20.91 -22.75 -2.32
C GLU A 289 -20.73 -21.82 -1.14
N ALA A 290 -21.16 -22.24 0.05
CA ALA A 290 -20.98 -21.49 1.29
C ALA A 290 -19.50 -21.19 1.58
N PHE A 291 -18.63 -22.21 1.51
CA PHE A 291 -17.20 -22.01 1.71
C PHE A 291 -16.57 -21.11 0.64
N LYS A 292 -17.02 -21.17 -0.61
CA LYS A 292 -16.50 -20.29 -1.67
C LYS A 292 -16.89 -18.82 -1.44
N VAL A 293 -18.10 -18.54 -0.95
CA VAL A 293 -18.50 -17.18 -0.54
C VAL A 293 -17.61 -16.69 0.60
N VAL A 294 -17.46 -17.49 1.66
CA VAL A 294 -16.63 -17.14 2.83
C VAL A 294 -15.15 -16.93 2.45
N GLU A 295 -14.62 -17.73 1.52
CA GLU A 295 -13.26 -17.58 0.99
C GLU A 295 -13.06 -16.20 0.34
N VAL A 296 -14.01 -15.78 -0.50
CA VAL A 296 -13.97 -14.47 -1.16
C VAL A 296 -14.13 -13.33 -0.14
N GLU A 297 -15.01 -13.46 0.85
CA GLU A 297 -15.18 -12.46 1.92
C GLU A 297 -13.91 -12.27 2.77
N LEU A 298 -13.31 -13.38 3.19
CA LEU A 298 -12.02 -13.36 3.89
C LEU A 298 -10.92 -12.78 2.99
N GLY A 299 -11.00 -13.06 1.69
CA GLY A 299 -10.14 -12.47 0.69
C GLY A 299 -10.24 -10.95 0.62
N PHE A 300 -11.47 -10.40 0.59
CA PHE A 300 -11.70 -8.95 0.63
C PHE A 300 -11.20 -8.33 1.92
N MET A 301 -11.42 -8.99 3.06
CA MET A 301 -10.94 -8.50 4.34
C MET A 301 -9.40 -8.51 4.41
N TYR A 302 -8.76 -9.55 3.88
CA TYR A 302 -7.31 -9.62 3.77
C TYR A 302 -6.77 -8.48 2.90
N ASP A 303 -7.34 -8.29 1.72
CA ASP A 303 -6.91 -7.25 0.78
C ASP A 303 -7.13 -5.86 1.38
N LEU A 304 -8.21 -5.65 2.13
CA LEU A 304 -8.46 -4.40 2.86
C LEU A 304 -7.43 -4.13 3.95
N THR A 305 -7.00 -5.15 4.69
CA THR A 305 -6.20 -4.96 5.92
C THR A 305 -4.69 -5.06 5.73
N TYR A 306 -4.24 -5.82 4.74
CA TYR A 306 -2.82 -6.15 4.56
C TYR A 306 -2.23 -5.63 3.25
N THR A 307 -3.04 -5.18 2.29
CA THR A 307 -2.57 -4.76 0.96
C THR A 307 -2.97 -3.32 0.66
N LYS A 308 -2.50 -2.75 -0.46
CA LYS A 308 -2.92 -1.41 -0.90
C LYS A 308 -4.21 -1.38 -1.71
N ALA A 309 -4.90 -2.52 -1.86
CA ALA A 309 -6.05 -2.66 -2.77
C ALA A 309 -7.08 -1.53 -2.65
N VAL A 310 -7.50 -1.17 -1.44
CA VAL A 310 -8.55 -0.14 -1.22
C VAL A 310 -8.18 1.23 -1.79
N VAL A 311 -6.91 1.64 -1.66
CA VAL A 311 -6.45 2.91 -2.23
C VAL A 311 -6.26 2.78 -3.75
N VAL A 312 -5.74 1.66 -4.22
CA VAL A 312 -5.44 1.44 -5.64
C VAL A 312 -6.70 1.37 -6.50
N TYR A 313 -7.81 0.80 -6.01
CA TYR A 313 -9.10 0.78 -6.74
C TYR A 313 -9.88 2.11 -6.68
N SER A 314 -9.36 3.12 -6.00
CA SER A 314 -9.94 4.47 -6.05
C SER A 314 -9.51 5.21 -7.32
N LEU A 315 -10.34 6.11 -7.84
CA LEU A 315 -10.01 6.93 -9.02
C LEU A 315 -8.73 7.74 -8.80
N MET A 316 -8.53 8.25 -7.58
CA MET A 316 -7.30 8.94 -7.19
C MET A 316 -6.08 8.01 -7.23
N GLY A 317 -6.20 6.78 -6.70
CA GLY A 317 -5.13 5.78 -6.74
C GLY A 317 -4.73 5.41 -8.17
N VAL A 318 -5.70 5.24 -9.08
CA VAL A 318 -5.40 4.99 -10.50
C VAL A 318 -4.62 6.15 -11.12
N ILE A 319 -4.99 7.40 -10.84
CA ILE A 319 -4.26 8.59 -11.33
C ILE A 319 -2.82 8.61 -10.78
N LEU A 320 -2.65 8.41 -9.47
CA LEU A 320 -1.32 8.39 -8.84
C LEU A 320 -0.43 7.31 -9.45
N ARG A 321 -0.97 6.12 -9.72
CA ARG A 321 -0.24 5.03 -10.38
C ARG A 321 0.22 5.35 -11.79
N ILE A 322 -0.63 5.99 -12.57
CA ILE A 322 -0.26 6.45 -13.92
C ILE A 322 0.90 7.44 -13.82
N ILE A 323 0.85 8.38 -12.87
CA ILE A 323 1.91 9.36 -12.64
C ILE A 323 3.23 8.66 -12.25
N GLU A 324 3.19 7.71 -11.33
CA GLU A 324 4.37 6.94 -10.89
C GLU A 324 5.00 6.13 -12.04
N PHE A 325 4.17 5.41 -12.80
CA PHE A 325 4.63 4.59 -13.92
C PHE A 325 5.20 5.44 -15.05
N LEU A 326 4.54 6.54 -15.42
CA LEU A 326 5.05 7.47 -16.44
C LEU A 326 6.32 8.17 -15.98
N SER A 327 6.42 8.53 -14.71
CA SER A 327 7.62 9.13 -14.12
C SER A 327 8.83 8.21 -14.23
N THR A 328 8.69 6.94 -13.82
CA THR A 328 9.78 5.96 -13.86
C THR A 328 10.19 5.60 -15.29
N ILE A 329 9.23 5.42 -16.20
CA ILE A 329 9.51 5.17 -17.64
C ILE A 329 10.19 6.37 -18.30
N SER A 330 9.72 7.59 -18.02
CA SER A 330 10.31 8.82 -18.56
C SER A 330 11.78 8.91 -18.15
N VAL A 331 12.07 8.65 -16.88
CA VAL A 331 13.44 8.64 -16.36
C VAL A 331 14.30 7.60 -17.04
N LEU A 332 13.81 6.36 -17.21
CA LEU A 332 14.56 5.33 -17.95
C LEU A 332 14.82 5.76 -19.40
N CYS A 333 13.81 6.30 -20.09
CA CYS A 333 13.91 6.78 -21.46
C CYS A 333 14.99 7.86 -21.64
N VAL A 334 15.06 8.81 -20.71
CA VAL A 334 16.08 9.87 -20.76
C VAL A 334 17.43 9.32 -20.33
N PHE A 335 17.48 8.49 -19.28
CA PHE A 335 18.72 7.85 -18.82
C PHE A 335 19.38 7.03 -19.93
N VAL A 336 18.62 6.32 -20.77
CA VAL A 336 19.15 5.61 -21.94
C VAL A 336 19.83 6.57 -22.94
N ARG A 337 19.27 7.76 -23.17
CA ARG A 337 19.76 8.73 -24.16
C ARG A 337 20.97 9.55 -23.72
N VAL A 338 21.13 9.79 -22.42
CA VAL A 338 22.26 10.57 -21.89
C VAL A 338 23.57 9.80 -22.08
N SER A 339 24.64 10.48 -22.52
CA SER A 339 25.98 9.89 -22.65
C SER A 339 26.56 9.53 -21.29
N LYS A 340 27.24 8.37 -21.21
CA LYS A 340 27.66 7.77 -19.94
C LYS A 340 29.18 7.64 -19.79
N ASP A 341 29.93 8.20 -20.73
CA ASP A 341 31.38 8.00 -20.89
C ASP A 341 32.19 8.52 -19.69
N SER A 342 31.62 9.41 -18.90
CA SER A 342 32.27 9.98 -17.72
C SER A 342 31.92 9.31 -16.40
N TYR A 343 31.16 8.21 -16.40
CA TYR A 343 30.68 7.56 -15.17
C TYR A 343 31.22 6.13 -15.04
N MET A 344 31.36 5.66 -13.80
CA MET A 344 31.75 4.28 -13.53
C MET A 344 30.71 3.31 -14.11
N THR A 345 31.17 2.35 -14.90
CA THR A 345 30.32 1.33 -15.54
C THR A 345 29.47 0.57 -14.52
N THR A 346 30.02 0.28 -13.34
CA THR A 346 29.30 -0.39 -12.24
C THR A 346 28.09 0.41 -11.78
N ASP A 347 28.22 1.72 -11.59
CA ASP A 347 27.12 2.56 -11.09
C ASP A 347 26.04 2.77 -12.16
N VAL A 348 26.46 2.83 -13.43
CA VAL A 348 25.54 2.81 -14.57
C VAL A 348 24.72 1.52 -14.61
N ILE A 349 25.37 0.36 -14.47
CA ILE A 349 24.70 -0.95 -14.46
C ILE A 349 23.71 -1.03 -13.29
N ILE A 350 24.12 -0.63 -12.08
CA ILE A 350 23.24 -0.63 -10.90
C ILE A 350 22.03 0.28 -11.13
N THR A 351 22.22 1.47 -11.69
CA THR A 351 21.12 2.39 -11.98
C THR A 351 20.12 1.78 -12.97
N TYR A 352 20.60 1.08 -14.01
CA TYR A 352 19.73 0.33 -14.91
C TYR A 352 18.95 -0.77 -14.19
N VAL A 353 19.62 -1.57 -13.35
CA VAL A 353 18.97 -2.63 -12.55
C VAL A 353 17.88 -2.05 -11.67
N LEU A 354 18.11 -0.90 -11.03
CA LEU A 354 17.12 -0.25 -10.18
C LEU A 354 15.92 0.27 -10.99
N LEU A 355 16.15 0.97 -12.10
CA LEU A 355 15.07 1.52 -12.92
C LEU A 355 14.23 0.43 -13.58
N ILE A 356 14.89 -0.57 -14.17
CA ILE A 356 14.21 -1.70 -14.81
C ILE A 356 13.48 -2.53 -13.75
N GLY A 357 14.12 -2.80 -12.61
CA GLY A 357 13.50 -3.55 -11.52
C GLY A 357 12.28 -2.81 -10.93
N ALA A 358 12.35 -1.49 -10.76
CA ALA A 358 11.19 -0.69 -10.35
C ALA A 358 10.02 -0.81 -11.34
N ILE A 359 10.28 -0.72 -12.65
CA ILE A 359 9.25 -0.90 -13.69
C ILE A 359 8.68 -2.33 -13.66
N ILE A 360 9.52 -3.35 -13.49
CA ILE A 360 9.06 -4.75 -13.36
C ILE A 360 8.14 -4.91 -12.15
N ILE A 361 8.49 -4.30 -11.01
CA ILE A 361 7.66 -4.33 -9.80
C ILE A 361 6.31 -3.65 -10.05
N GLU A 362 6.28 -2.50 -10.73
CA GLU A 362 5.02 -1.83 -11.10
C GLU A 362 4.16 -2.69 -12.02
N ILE A 363 4.76 -3.26 -13.08
CA ILE A 363 4.04 -4.15 -14.00
C ILE A 363 3.47 -5.35 -13.25
N ARG A 364 4.26 -5.95 -12.34
CA ARG A 364 3.80 -7.07 -11.54
C ARG A 364 2.65 -6.68 -10.63
N SER A 365 2.72 -5.50 -9.99
CA SER A 365 1.62 -4.96 -9.16
C SER A 365 0.34 -4.79 -9.97
N VAL A 366 0.42 -4.24 -11.19
CA VAL A 366 -0.73 -4.12 -12.09
C VAL A 366 -1.30 -5.48 -12.46
N ILE A 367 -0.47 -6.48 -12.78
CA ILE A 367 -0.95 -7.84 -13.09
C ILE A 367 -1.73 -8.42 -11.90
N VAL A 368 -1.17 -8.31 -10.69
CA VAL A 368 -1.81 -8.80 -9.47
C VAL A 368 -3.13 -8.10 -9.21
N LEU A 369 -3.15 -6.78 -9.35
CA LEU A 369 -4.35 -5.96 -9.24
C LEU A 369 -5.42 -6.43 -10.23
N LEU A 370 -5.09 -6.57 -11.52
CA LEU A 370 -6.06 -7.00 -12.53
C LEU A 370 -6.61 -8.40 -12.24
N SER A 371 -5.80 -9.30 -11.71
CA SER A 371 -6.21 -10.68 -11.39
C SER A 371 -7.04 -10.82 -10.11
N SER A 372 -7.26 -9.76 -9.33
CA SER A 372 -7.91 -9.88 -8.02
C SER A 372 -9.45 -9.87 -8.08
N ASP A 373 -10.08 -10.44 -7.06
CA ASP A 373 -11.53 -10.43 -6.88
C ASP A 373 -12.11 -9.00 -6.87
N TRP A 374 -11.33 -8.03 -6.36
CA TRP A 374 -11.69 -6.62 -6.38
C TRP A 374 -11.75 -6.04 -7.80
N ALA A 375 -10.87 -6.46 -8.70
CA ALA A 375 -10.92 -6.02 -10.10
C ALA A 375 -12.19 -6.51 -10.79
N MET A 376 -12.58 -7.77 -10.53
CA MET A 376 -13.81 -8.33 -11.09
C MET A 376 -15.05 -7.56 -10.58
N LEU A 377 -15.11 -7.27 -9.28
CA LEU A 377 -16.19 -6.44 -8.71
C LEU A 377 -16.22 -5.03 -9.29
N TRP A 378 -15.04 -4.41 -9.43
CA TRP A 378 -14.93 -3.07 -9.96
C TRP A 378 -15.41 -2.99 -11.41
N LEU A 379 -15.05 -3.98 -12.24
CA LEU A 379 -15.50 -4.11 -13.63
C LEU A 379 -17.01 -4.30 -13.73
N GLU A 380 -17.59 -5.15 -12.88
CA GLU A 380 -19.04 -5.37 -12.85
C GLU A 380 -19.80 -4.10 -12.50
N LYS A 381 -19.32 -3.31 -11.53
CA LYS A 381 -19.92 -2.03 -11.14
C LYS A 381 -19.82 -0.96 -12.23
N HIS A 382 -18.82 -1.04 -13.11
CA HIS A 382 -18.54 -0.04 -14.16
C HIS A 382 -18.77 -0.57 -15.58
N LYS A 383 -19.60 -1.59 -15.74
CA LYS A 383 -19.87 -2.28 -17.01
C LYS A 383 -20.39 -1.38 -18.15
N ASN A 384 -20.85 -0.17 -17.83
CA ASN A 384 -21.26 0.84 -18.82
C ASN A 384 -20.09 1.61 -19.49
N ILE A 385 -18.83 1.27 -19.19
CA ILE A 385 -17.62 1.84 -19.81
C ILE A 385 -16.99 0.79 -20.76
N ASP A 386 -17.67 0.53 -21.88
CA ASP A 386 -17.45 -0.64 -22.75
C ASP A 386 -15.99 -0.81 -23.25
N THR A 387 -15.27 0.28 -23.55
CA THR A 387 -13.95 0.18 -24.22
C THR A 387 -12.79 -0.20 -23.30
N VAL A 388 -12.83 0.20 -22.03
CA VAL A 388 -11.77 -0.10 -21.06
C VAL A 388 -12.01 -1.46 -20.41
N VAL A 389 -13.27 -1.80 -20.17
CA VAL A 389 -13.70 -3.08 -19.58
C VAL A 389 -13.32 -4.26 -20.48
N ASP A 390 -13.49 -4.15 -21.80
CA ASP A 390 -13.12 -5.20 -22.76
C ASP A 390 -11.60 -5.45 -22.82
N TRP A 391 -10.79 -4.39 -22.74
CA TRP A 391 -9.33 -4.51 -22.71
C TRP A 391 -8.85 -5.19 -21.42
N LEU A 392 -9.44 -4.80 -20.27
CA LEU A 392 -9.12 -5.39 -18.96
C LEU A 392 -9.54 -6.87 -18.90
N HIS A 393 -10.73 -7.23 -19.40
CA HIS A 393 -11.17 -8.63 -19.46
C HIS A 393 -10.22 -9.53 -20.27
N ARG A 394 -9.69 -9.02 -21.39
CA ARG A 394 -8.68 -9.76 -22.20
C ARG A 394 -7.35 -9.93 -21.46
N MET A 395 -6.93 -8.94 -20.69
CA MET A 395 -5.70 -9.03 -19.89
C MET A 395 -5.84 -10.02 -18.72
N ILE A 396 -7.01 -10.04 -18.08
CA ILE A 396 -7.31 -10.96 -16.96
C ILE A 396 -7.35 -12.41 -17.44
N SER A 397 -7.98 -12.68 -18.59
CA SER A 397 -8.04 -14.04 -19.14
C SER A 397 -6.66 -14.59 -19.55
N LEU A 398 -5.75 -13.72 -20.02
CA LEU A 398 -4.37 -14.08 -20.31
C LEU A 398 -3.58 -14.42 -19.04
N SER A 399 -3.74 -13.61 -17.98
CA SER A 399 -3.09 -13.83 -16.68
C SER A 399 -3.50 -15.16 -16.05
N ASN A 400 -4.80 -15.46 -16.03
CA ASN A 400 -5.33 -16.69 -15.41
C ASN A 400 -4.97 -17.97 -16.18
N SER A 401 -4.58 -17.89 -17.46
CA SER A 401 -4.12 -19.06 -18.23
C SER A 401 -2.68 -19.51 -17.90
N THR A 402 -1.95 -18.72 -17.11
CA THR A 402 -0.53 -18.94 -16.79
C THR A 402 -0.27 -19.30 -15.32
N GLY A 403 -1.32 -19.51 -14.52
CA GLY A 403 -1.27 -19.85 -13.09
C GLY A 403 -1.15 -21.34 -12.82
#